data_AF-D5GFZ8-F1
#
_entry.id   AF-D5GFZ8-F1
#
_cell.length_a   1.000
_cell.length_b   1.000
_cell.length_c   1.000
_cell.angle_alpha   90.00
_cell.angle_beta   90.00
_cell.angle_gamma   90.00
#
_symmetry.space_group_name_H-M   'P 1'
#
loop_
_entity.id
_entity.type
_entity.pdbx_description
1 polymer ?
#
loop_
_entity_poly.entity_id
_entity_poly.type
_entity_poly.pdbx_seq_one_letter_code
_entity_poly.pdbx_strand_id
1 'polypeptide(L)' 'MTARMQRPPATRAEALQRPRDTLASGGTIIRAGAGIGPTAKPTEAGGADLIIIYNSGRYRMAGRGR' A
#
# COMPACT_ATOMS: atom_id res chain seq x y z
N MET A 1 -4.54 -16.40 -5.59
CA MET A 1 -5.41 -16.30 -4.39
C MET A 1 -4.59 -15.61 -3.30
N THR A 2 -4.55 -14.28 -3.32
CA THR A 2 -3.55 -13.49 -2.58
C THR A 2 -3.98 -13.30 -1.13
N ALA A 3 -3.07 -13.59 -0.19
CA ALA A 3 -3.30 -13.40 1.24
C ALA A 3 -3.75 -11.96 1.54
N ARG A 4 -4.96 -11.81 2.10
CA ARG A 4 -5.38 -10.56 2.75
C ARG A 4 -4.48 -10.36 3.96
N MET A 5 -3.84 -9.19 4.09
CA MET A 5 -3.08 -8.90 5.30
C MET A 5 -4.08 -8.62 6.41
N GLN A 6 -4.29 -9.59 7.28
CA GLN A 6 -5.19 -9.44 8.44
C GLN A 6 -4.60 -8.45 9.47
N ARG A 7 -3.29 -8.19 9.42
CA ARG A 7 -2.56 -7.27 10.29
C ARG A 7 -1.36 -6.64 9.56
N PRO A 8 -0.97 -5.39 9.89
CA PRO A 8 0.27 -4.79 9.41
C PRO A 8 1.50 -5.64 9.77
N PRO A 9 2.61 -5.52 9.00
CA PRO A 9 3.84 -6.24 9.30
C PRO A 9 4.48 -5.67 10.57
N ALA A 10 4.94 -6.55 11.47
CA ALA A 10 5.52 -6.15 12.74
C ALA A 10 7.00 -5.76 12.60
N THR A 11 7.68 -6.25 11.56
CA THR A 11 9.10 -5.98 11.33
C THR A 11 9.38 -5.54 9.89
N ARG A 12 10.52 -4.88 9.68
CA ARG A 12 11.02 -4.53 8.34
C ARG A 12 11.19 -5.77 7.45
N ALA A 13 11.65 -6.88 8.02
CA ALA A 13 11.84 -8.11 7.27
C ALA A 13 10.50 -8.62 6.73
N GLU A 14 9.47 -8.68 7.58
CA GLU A 14 8.10 -9.05 7.18
C GLU A 14 7.54 -8.09 6.12
N ALA A 15 7.72 -6.78 6.30
CA ALA A 15 7.24 -5.78 5.35
C ALA A 15 7.87 -5.91 3.96
N LEU A 16 9.14 -6.33 3.89
CA LEU A 16 9.88 -6.48 2.64
C LEU A 16 9.68 -7.83 1.96
N GLN A 17 9.06 -8.81 2.63
CA GLN A 17 8.86 -10.14 2.06
C GLN A 17 8.03 -10.09 0.78
N ARG A 18 6.85 -9.47 0.82
CA ARG A 18 5.92 -9.40 -0.31
C ARG A 18 6.49 -8.67 -1.55
N PRO A 19 7.12 -7.48 -1.42
CA PRO A 19 7.77 -6.83 -2.57
C PRO A 19 8.90 -7.68 -3.17
N ARG A 20 9.69 -8.38 -2.33
CA ARG A 20 10.77 -9.25 -2.81
C ARG A 20 10.22 -10.47 -3.56
N ASP A 21 9.17 -11.10 -3.06
CA ASP A 21 8.52 -12.24 -3.72
C ASP A 21 7.91 -11.81 -5.07
N THR A 22 7.35 -10.60 -5.12
CA THR A 22 6.82 -10.00 -6.37
C THR A 22 7.92 -9.80 -7.40
N LEU A 23 9.09 -9.27 -6.99
CA LEU A 23 10.23 -9.13 -7.90
C LEU A 23 10.81 -10.48 -8.32
N ALA A 24 10.93 -11.44 -7.39
CA ALA A 24 11.47 -12.77 -7.67
C ALA A 24 10.60 -13.56 -8.66
N SER A 25 9.29 -13.30 -8.69
CA SER A 25 8.36 -13.88 -9.68
C SER A 25 8.31 -13.11 -11.00
N GLY A 26 9.16 -12.09 -11.20
CA GLY A 26 9.16 -11.24 -12.39
C GLY A 26 7.99 -10.24 -12.46
N GLY A 27 7.27 -10.07 -11.35
CA GLY A 27 6.16 -9.15 -11.21
C GLY A 27 6.60 -7.69 -11.01
N THR A 28 5.63 -6.78 -11.14
CA THR A 28 5.83 -5.35 -10.86
C THR A 28 5.28 -5.00 -9.48
N ILE A 29 6.05 -4.25 -8.69
CA ILE A 29 5.59 -3.74 -7.41
C ILE A 29 4.60 -2.61 -7.64
N ILE A 30 3.36 -2.79 -7.18
CA ILE A 30 2.30 -1.79 -7.24
C ILE A 30 2.24 -1.03 -5.92
N ARG A 31 2.40 0.28 -6.00
CA ARG A 31 2.37 1.17 -4.85
C ARG A 31 1.25 2.18 -5.01
N ALA A 32 0.45 2.34 -3.97
CA ALA A 32 -0.71 3.22 -3.99
C ALA A 32 -0.72 4.19 -2.81
N GLY A 33 -1.18 5.41 -3.07
CA GLY A 33 -1.28 6.46 -2.07
C GLY A 33 -2.60 6.39 -1.32
N ALA A 34 -2.55 6.41 0.01
CA ALA A 34 -3.73 6.58 0.86
C ALA A 34 -3.49 7.78 1.78
N GLY A 35 -4.19 8.87 1.57
CA GLY A 35 -4.07 10.09 2.39
C GLY A 35 -4.98 10.15 3.63
N ILE A 36 -5.93 9.22 3.77
CA ILE A 36 -6.80 9.04 4.95
C ILE A 36 -7.10 7.55 5.15
N GLY A 37 -7.31 7.13 6.40
CA GLY A 37 -7.54 5.73 6.78
C GLY A 37 -8.59 4.97 5.94
N PRO A 38 -9.77 5.55 5.63
CA PRO A 38 -10.78 4.89 4.81
C PRO A 38 -10.31 4.47 3.42
N THR A 39 -9.33 5.17 2.84
CA THR A 39 -8.79 4.81 1.51
C THR A 39 -7.74 3.71 1.53
N ALA A 40 -7.15 3.41 2.70
CA ALA A 40 -6.11 2.39 2.82
C ALA A 40 -6.66 0.97 2.62
N LYS A 41 -7.80 0.65 3.24
CA LYS A 41 -8.43 -0.68 3.16
C LYS A 41 -8.86 -1.11 1.74
N PRO A 42 -9.54 -0.27 0.94
CA PRO A 42 -9.84 -0.61 -0.46
C PRO A 42 -8.57 -0.64 -1.33
N THR A 43 -7.57 0.18 -1.03
CA THR A 43 -6.27 0.15 -1.71
C THR A 43 -5.55 -1.19 -1.51
N GLU A 44 -5.58 -1.73 -0.28
CA GLU A 44 -5.08 -3.06 0.02
C GLU A 44 -5.88 -4.14 -0.71
N ALA A 45 -7.21 -4.06 -0.68
CA ALA A 45 -8.09 -5.01 -1.35
C ALA A 45 -7.92 -5.01 -2.88
N GLY A 46 -7.51 -3.87 -3.45
CA GLY A 46 -7.14 -3.72 -4.86
C GLY A 46 -5.79 -4.38 -5.23
N GLY A 47 -5.08 -4.95 -4.27
CA GLY A 47 -3.84 -5.70 -4.52
C GLY A 47 -2.58 -4.83 -4.54
N ALA A 48 -2.59 -3.64 -3.95
CA ALA A 48 -1.37 -2.86 -3.78
C ALA A 48 -0.38 -3.59 -2.85
N ASP A 49 0.89 -3.66 -3.26
CA ASP A 49 1.96 -4.23 -2.44
C ASP A 49 2.37 -3.30 -1.30
N LEU A 50 2.23 -1.99 -1.53
CA LEU A 50 2.65 -0.94 -0.62
C LEU A 50 1.61 0.18 -0.58
N ILE A 51 1.23 0.58 0.63
CA ILE A 51 0.42 1.77 0.89
C ILE A 51 1.35 2.90 1.36
N ILE A 52 1.28 4.04 0.68
CA ILE A 52 2.09 5.21 1.00
C ILE A 52 1.20 6.33 1.51
N ILE A 53 1.56 6.84 2.67
CA ILE A 53 0.91 8.00 3.27
C ILE A 53 1.90 9.16 3.18
N TYR A 54 1.45 10.28 2.63
CA TYR A 54 2.24 11.49 2.50
C TYR A 54 1.31 12.70 2.53
N ASN A 55 1.85 13.85 2.93
CA ASN A 55 1.04 15.02 3.29
C ASN A 55 0.14 15.49 2.14
N SER A 56 0.65 15.49 0.90
CA SER A 56 -0.17 15.87 -0.26
C SER A 56 -1.29 14.87 -0.58
N GLY A 57 -1.23 13.62 -0.11
CA GLY A 57 -2.36 12.70 -0.18
C GLY A 57 -3.55 13.17 0.66
N ARG A 58 -3.28 13.67 1.88
CA ARG A 58 -4.30 14.26 2.76
C ARG A 58 -4.90 15.52 2.13
N TYR A 59 -4.07 16.41 1.59
CA TYR A 59 -4.53 17.64 0.95
C TYR A 59 -5.40 17.38 -0.27
N ARG A 60 -5.01 16.46 -1.16
CA ARG A 60 -5.82 16.07 -2.33
C ARG A 60 -7.22 15.62 -1.92
N MET A 61 -7.33 14.79 -0.89
CA MET A 61 -8.62 14.30 -0.40
C MET A 61 -9.41 15.30 0.45
N ALA A 62 -8.76 16.38 0.89
CA ALA A 62 -9.43 17.54 1.46
C ALA A 62 -9.85 18.58 0.38
N GLY A 63 -9.78 18.22 -0.91
CA GLY A 63 -10.12 19.11 -2.03
C GLY A 63 -9.06 20.19 -2.31
N ARG A 64 -7.82 19.99 -1.85
CA ARG A 64 -6.72 20.96 -1.97
C ARG A 64 -5.63 20.38 -2.86
N GLY A 65 -5.68 20.72 -4.14
CA GLY A 65 -4.68 20.38 -5.15
C GLY A 65 -4.62 21.51 -6.15
N ARG A 66 -3.66 22.42 -5.96
CA ARG A 66 -3.20 23.34 -6.98
C ARG A 66 -1.87 22.79 -7.47
#